data_AF-A0A3L7ULV3-F1
#
_entry.id   AF-A0A3L7ULV3-F1
#
_cell.length_a   1.000
_cell.length_b   1.000
_cell.length_c   1.000
_cell.angle_alpha   90.00
_cell.angle_beta   90.00
_cell.angle_gamma   90.00
#
_symmetry.space_group_name_H-M   'P 1'
#
loop_
_entity.id
_entity.type
_entity.pdbx_description
1 polymer ?
#
loop_
_entity_poly.entity_id
_entity_poly.type
_entity_poly.pdbx_seq_one_letter_code
_entity_poly.pdbx_strand_id
1 'polypeptide(L)'
;MRFERLCIFLAALCGATVSANAGEWESIFDGKTLENWDGDPEVWSVKDGAITATTSDDEAKKLKRNTFIIWRGGEVDNFELEFEYKIVNGNSGVQYRSFELPDAKWGIGGYQADFEAGDTYSGILYGEQYRGILAQRGQATELTRKEGKFEVKETAKIGDTTEIQKKIKKEDWNQYRIVADGYHFQHFINDVQTIDVTDNDVAERRAAGILALQAHAGPAMTVQFRNLRLKRLPAPKKVALIAGNPSHGYGAHEHRAGCMLLAEALNTSGLGIEASVYTAGWPKDESVLDDADTIVIYSDGGGGHPFNSKLERLQALEKRGIGMVCLHYGVEVPKGASGNAFLDWTGGYFEADWSVNPHWTGNFTKFPDHSIANGVKPFRVNDEWYYHMRFAEEDAGVIPVLTDLPPRSTLVKEDGSLARPDGPHNNNPNVRAAVLERKEIQTVAWARSRKDAGRGFGFTGGHDHWNWGNRDFRTLVLNAIAWTAHVNVPQEGVASRDLTVADLQANQDFEVPSDFNPARIQAMLDEWSTARK
;
A
#
# COMPACT_ATOMS: atom_id res chain seq x y z
N MET A 1 -59.88 -31.07 0.64
CA MET A 1 -58.55 -30.62 1.10
C MET A 1 -57.49 -31.22 0.18
N ARG A 2 -57.06 -30.46 -0.84
CA ARG A 2 -55.90 -30.75 -1.67
C ARG A 2 -54.93 -29.59 -1.44
N PHE A 3 -53.76 -29.88 -0.88
CA PHE A 3 -52.68 -28.91 -0.76
C PHE A 3 -51.78 -29.05 -1.99
N GLU A 4 -51.81 -28.06 -2.86
CA GLU A 4 -50.85 -27.89 -3.95
C GLU A 4 -49.54 -27.35 -3.37
N ARG A 5 -48.41 -28.02 -3.65
CA ARG A 5 -47.07 -27.54 -3.32
C ARG A 5 -46.60 -26.63 -4.45
N LEU A 6 -46.55 -25.33 -4.18
CA LEU A 6 -45.94 -24.33 -5.04
C LEU A 6 -44.41 -24.40 -4.87
N CYS A 7 -43.71 -24.97 -5.85
CA CYS A 7 -42.25 -24.90 -5.95
C CYS A 7 -41.85 -23.55 -6.56
N ILE A 8 -41.39 -22.62 -5.73
CA ILE A 8 -40.77 -21.37 -6.17
C ILE A 8 -39.31 -21.69 -6.52
N PHE A 9 -38.98 -21.70 -7.81
CA PHE A 9 -37.59 -21.65 -8.27
C PHE A 9 -37.08 -20.23 -8.09
N LEU A 10 -36.25 -20.01 -7.06
CA LEU A 10 -35.42 -18.81 -6.97
C LEU A 10 -34.28 -18.98 -7.99
N ALA A 11 -34.39 -18.32 -9.14
CA ALA A 11 -33.27 -18.15 -10.05
C ALA A 11 -32.29 -17.16 -9.40
N ALA A 12 -31.20 -17.68 -8.83
CA ALA A 12 -30.07 -16.87 -8.42
C ALA A 12 -29.44 -16.25 -9.68
N LEU A 13 -29.67 -14.96 -9.92
CA LEU A 13 -28.82 -14.18 -10.83
C LEU A 13 -27.43 -14.12 -10.17
N CYS A 14 -26.53 -14.99 -10.61
CA CYS A 14 -25.10 -14.75 -10.50
C CYS A 14 -24.80 -13.52 -11.36
N GLY A 15 -24.79 -12.33 -10.74
CA GLY A 15 -24.06 -11.20 -11.30
C GLY A 15 -22.59 -11.58 -11.33
N ALA A 16 -22.09 -11.96 -12.50
CA ALA A 16 -20.66 -12.03 -12.73
C ALA A 16 -20.14 -10.61 -12.58
N THR A 17 -19.52 -10.30 -11.44
CA THR A 17 -18.63 -9.16 -11.33
C THR A 17 -17.50 -9.43 -12.32
N VAL A 18 -17.54 -8.73 -13.46
CA VAL A 18 -16.38 -8.63 -14.33
C VAL A 18 -15.33 -7.89 -13.51
N SER A 19 -14.42 -8.63 -12.90
CA SER A 19 -13.16 -8.06 -12.42
C SER A 19 -12.47 -7.51 -13.66
N ALA A 20 -12.49 -6.19 -13.83
CA ALA A 20 -11.59 -5.53 -14.76
C ALA A 20 -10.16 -5.94 -14.37
N ASN A 21 -9.42 -6.54 -15.30
CA ASN A 21 -8.01 -6.87 -15.08
C ASN A 21 -7.24 -5.56 -14.88
N ALA A 22 -6.76 -5.31 -13.66
CA ALA A 22 -5.85 -4.21 -13.41
C ALA A 22 -4.66 -4.30 -14.38
N GLY A 23 -4.35 -3.21 -15.08
CA GLY A 23 -3.23 -3.13 -16.03
C GLY A 23 -3.56 -3.21 -17.53
N GLU A 24 -4.78 -3.60 -17.93
CA GLU A 24 -5.21 -3.62 -19.35
C GLU A 24 -6.02 -2.36 -19.73
N TRP A 25 -5.92 -1.92 -20.98
CA TRP A 25 -6.71 -0.81 -21.52
C TRP A 25 -8.07 -1.30 -22.04
N GLU A 26 -9.15 -0.65 -21.60
CA GLU A 26 -10.52 -0.89 -22.03
C GLU A 26 -11.09 0.36 -22.73
N SER A 27 -11.77 0.20 -23.86
CA SER A 27 -12.51 1.31 -24.47
C SER A 27 -13.85 1.50 -23.76
N ILE A 28 -14.10 2.69 -23.22
CA ILE A 28 -15.36 3.02 -22.51
C ILE A 28 -16.39 3.73 -23.41
N PHE A 29 -16.06 3.86 -24.69
CA PHE A 29 -16.94 4.36 -25.75
C PHE A 29 -16.73 3.55 -27.02
N ASP A 30 -17.82 3.18 -27.68
CA ASP A 30 -17.84 2.29 -28.86
C ASP A 30 -17.67 3.04 -30.20
N GLY A 31 -17.67 4.37 -30.16
CA GLY A 31 -17.64 5.23 -31.35
C GLY A 31 -18.97 5.33 -32.11
N LYS A 32 -20.07 4.82 -31.57
CA LYS A 32 -21.35 4.68 -32.29
C LYS A 32 -22.55 5.10 -31.46
N THR A 33 -22.59 4.75 -30.18
CA THR A 33 -23.76 4.92 -29.32
C THR A 33 -23.39 5.56 -27.99
N LEU A 34 -24.38 6.15 -27.33
CA LEU A 34 -24.25 6.58 -25.93
C LEU A 34 -24.64 5.45 -24.97
N GLU A 35 -24.45 4.18 -25.36
CA GLU A 35 -24.66 3.06 -24.45
C GLU A 35 -23.72 3.20 -23.23
N ASN A 36 -24.27 3.03 -22.02
CA ASN A 36 -23.60 3.33 -20.75
C ASN A 36 -23.22 4.81 -20.55
N TRP A 37 -23.83 5.74 -21.28
CA TRP A 37 -23.66 7.18 -21.06
C TRP A 37 -25.02 7.84 -20.81
N ASP A 38 -25.14 8.55 -19.69
CA ASP A 38 -26.38 9.17 -19.23
C ASP A 38 -26.21 10.69 -19.15
N GLY A 39 -26.85 11.40 -20.08
CA GLY A 39 -26.80 12.85 -20.20
C GLY A 39 -28.01 13.37 -20.97
N ASP A 40 -28.13 14.69 -21.03
CA ASP A 40 -29.24 15.35 -21.72
C ASP A 40 -29.25 15.03 -23.23
N PRO A 41 -30.26 14.31 -23.76
CA PRO A 41 -30.32 13.96 -25.18
C PRO A 41 -30.52 15.19 -26.09
N GLU A 42 -30.91 16.35 -25.55
CA GLU A 42 -30.97 17.59 -26.32
C GLU A 42 -29.59 18.24 -26.51
N VAL A 43 -28.64 17.91 -25.63
CA VAL A 43 -27.27 18.45 -25.65
C VAL A 43 -26.29 17.45 -26.26
N TRP A 44 -26.42 16.17 -25.92
CA TRP A 44 -25.45 15.13 -26.22
C TRP A 44 -25.91 14.19 -27.33
N SER A 45 -25.01 13.91 -28.26
CA SER A 45 -25.21 12.97 -29.36
C SER A 45 -23.88 12.35 -29.80
N VAL A 46 -23.91 11.31 -30.63
CA VAL A 46 -22.70 10.83 -31.32
C VAL A 46 -22.66 11.43 -32.73
N LYS A 47 -21.53 12.07 -33.07
CA LYS A 47 -21.25 12.61 -34.41
C LYS A 47 -19.83 12.24 -34.81
N ASP A 48 -19.66 11.71 -36.02
CA ASP A 48 -18.36 11.35 -36.61
C ASP A 48 -17.47 10.50 -35.69
N GLY A 49 -18.09 9.54 -35.00
CA GLY A 49 -17.40 8.65 -34.08
C GLY A 49 -17.00 9.29 -32.76
N ALA A 50 -17.57 10.44 -32.39
CA ALA A 50 -17.28 11.17 -31.16
C ALA A 50 -18.54 11.49 -30.36
N ILE A 51 -18.46 11.37 -29.03
CA ILE A 51 -19.45 11.94 -28.11
C ILE A 51 -19.36 13.46 -28.28
N THR A 52 -20.47 14.09 -28.66
CA THR A 52 -20.53 15.51 -29.04
C THR A 52 -21.60 16.22 -28.22
N ALA A 53 -21.21 17.31 -27.56
CA ALA A 53 -22.13 18.30 -27.01
C ALA A 53 -22.18 19.54 -27.90
N THR A 54 -23.38 20.07 -28.13
CA THR A 54 -23.60 21.36 -28.80
C THR A 54 -24.55 22.20 -27.96
N THR A 55 -24.15 23.43 -27.61
CA THR A 55 -25.01 24.40 -26.89
C THR A 55 -25.51 25.50 -27.84
N SER A 56 -26.50 26.27 -27.39
CA SER A 56 -27.17 27.28 -28.21
C SER A 56 -27.19 28.66 -27.55
N ASP A 57 -27.09 29.72 -28.37
CA ASP A 57 -27.33 31.10 -27.96
C ASP A 57 -28.81 31.50 -28.02
N ASP A 58 -29.68 30.63 -28.55
CA ASP A 58 -31.14 30.83 -28.50
C ASP A 58 -31.59 30.82 -27.03
N GLU A 59 -32.15 31.92 -26.54
CA GLU A 59 -32.52 32.09 -25.12
C GLU A 59 -33.45 30.99 -24.58
N ALA A 60 -34.25 30.35 -25.44
CA ALA A 60 -35.12 29.24 -25.07
C ALA A 60 -34.37 27.91 -24.89
N LYS A 61 -33.23 27.73 -25.58
CA LYS A 61 -32.39 26.52 -25.57
C LYS A 61 -31.04 26.71 -24.88
N LYS A 62 -30.77 27.94 -24.43
CA LYS A 62 -29.51 28.31 -23.80
C LYS A 62 -29.35 27.58 -22.48
N LEU A 63 -28.23 26.89 -22.37
CA LEU A 63 -27.88 26.13 -21.18
C LEU A 63 -27.69 27.10 -20.00
N LYS A 64 -28.50 26.92 -18.94
CA LYS A 64 -28.50 27.81 -17.77
C LYS A 64 -27.52 27.40 -16.66
N ARG A 65 -27.04 26.16 -16.69
CA ARG A 65 -26.04 25.60 -15.77
C ARG A 65 -25.21 24.55 -16.48
N ASN A 66 -23.98 24.31 -16.02
CA ASN A 66 -23.17 23.20 -16.53
C ASN A 66 -23.97 21.90 -16.47
N THR A 67 -23.88 21.13 -17.54
CA THR A 67 -24.48 19.80 -17.64
C THR A 67 -23.42 18.81 -18.04
N PHE A 68 -23.61 17.55 -17.66
CA PHE A 68 -22.63 16.51 -17.84
C PHE A 68 -23.27 15.29 -18.51
N ILE A 69 -22.47 14.50 -19.21
CA ILE A 69 -22.84 13.13 -19.58
C ILE A 69 -22.01 12.17 -18.74
N ILE A 70 -22.69 11.34 -17.95
CA ILE A 70 -22.11 10.49 -16.92
C ILE A 70 -21.89 9.10 -17.51
N TRP A 71 -20.69 8.57 -17.35
CA TRP A 71 -20.43 7.18 -17.68
C TRP A 71 -21.04 6.27 -16.60
N ARG A 72 -21.92 5.37 -17.02
CA ARG A 72 -22.66 4.40 -16.20
C ARG A 72 -22.04 3.00 -16.21
N GLY A 73 -20.84 2.84 -16.78
CA GLY A 73 -20.09 1.59 -16.72
C GLY A 73 -19.41 1.32 -15.37
N GLY A 74 -19.42 2.30 -14.45
CA GLY A 74 -18.97 2.13 -13.07
C GLY A 74 -18.32 3.38 -12.48
N GLU A 75 -17.76 3.23 -11.28
CA GLU A 75 -16.91 4.25 -10.66
C GLU A 75 -15.44 4.04 -11.04
N VAL A 76 -14.68 5.11 -11.02
CA VAL A 76 -13.22 5.12 -11.19
C VAL A 76 -12.54 5.41 -9.87
N ASP A 77 -11.48 4.66 -9.59
CA ASP A 77 -10.64 4.71 -8.39
C ASP A 77 -9.21 5.07 -8.78
N ASN A 78 -8.24 4.14 -8.69
CA ASN A 78 -6.92 4.33 -9.29
C ASN A 78 -6.99 3.98 -10.79
N PHE A 79 -6.64 4.91 -11.67
CA PHE A 79 -6.76 4.69 -13.11
C PHE A 79 -5.83 5.57 -13.94
N GLU A 80 -5.61 5.15 -15.18
CA GLU A 80 -5.21 6.01 -16.29
C GLU A 80 -6.38 6.12 -17.27
N LEU A 81 -6.70 7.34 -17.70
CA LEU A 81 -7.68 7.61 -18.75
C LEU A 81 -6.98 8.33 -19.89
N GLU A 82 -7.12 7.81 -21.10
CA GLU A 82 -6.71 8.48 -22.34
C GLU A 82 -7.92 8.79 -23.19
N PHE A 83 -7.95 9.97 -23.79
CA PHE A 83 -8.97 10.36 -24.74
C PHE A 83 -8.43 11.44 -25.68
N GLU A 84 -9.15 11.66 -26.77
CA GLU A 84 -8.95 12.84 -27.60
C GLU A 84 -10.15 13.77 -27.46
N TYR A 85 -9.88 15.08 -27.41
CA TYR A 85 -10.92 16.11 -27.41
C TYR A 85 -10.70 17.12 -28.52
N LYS A 86 -11.81 17.72 -28.97
CA LYS A 86 -11.83 18.90 -29.81
C LYS A 86 -12.89 19.85 -29.28
N ILE A 87 -12.55 21.13 -29.16
CA ILE A 87 -13.46 22.16 -28.65
C ILE A 87 -13.46 23.38 -29.56
N VAL A 88 -14.65 23.94 -29.79
CA VAL A 88 -14.89 25.21 -30.48
C VAL A 88 -15.72 26.08 -29.55
N ASN A 89 -15.14 27.22 -29.14
CA ASN A 89 -15.65 28.10 -28.09
C ASN A 89 -15.84 27.44 -26.70
N GLY A 90 -15.93 28.27 -25.66
CA GLY A 90 -16.26 27.82 -24.31
C GLY A 90 -15.15 27.04 -23.59
N ASN A 91 -15.56 26.39 -22.51
CA ASN A 91 -14.76 25.56 -21.60
C ASN A 91 -15.43 24.18 -21.47
N SER A 92 -14.65 23.15 -21.21
CA SER A 92 -15.11 21.80 -20.93
C SER A 92 -14.09 21.13 -20.00
N GLY A 93 -14.37 19.89 -19.63
CA GLY A 93 -13.50 19.11 -18.78
C GLY A 93 -14.02 17.71 -18.59
N VAL A 94 -13.16 16.86 -18.05
CA VAL A 94 -13.52 15.52 -17.62
C VAL A 94 -13.53 15.47 -16.10
N GLN A 95 -14.69 15.19 -15.55
CA GLN A 95 -14.91 14.93 -14.14
C GLN A 95 -14.44 13.52 -13.80
N TYR A 96 -13.71 13.34 -12.70
CA TYR A 96 -13.26 12.03 -12.23
C TYR A 96 -13.24 11.96 -10.71
N ARG A 97 -13.54 10.76 -10.18
CA ARG A 97 -13.82 10.55 -8.74
C ARG A 97 -14.85 11.52 -8.16
N SER A 98 -15.71 12.04 -9.04
CA SER A 98 -16.69 13.07 -8.74
C SER A 98 -17.97 12.44 -8.15
N PHE A 99 -18.98 13.26 -7.87
CA PHE A 99 -20.26 12.84 -7.34
C PHE A 99 -21.41 13.61 -8.01
N GLU A 100 -22.58 12.98 -8.10
CA GLU A 100 -23.79 13.65 -8.56
C GLU A 100 -24.30 14.62 -7.47
N LEU A 101 -24.73 15.80 -7.90
CA LEU A 101 -25.37 16.76 -7.03
C LEU A 101 -26.82 16.32 -6.75
N PRO A 102 -27.26 16.33 -5.47
CA PRO A 102 -28.54 15.75 -5.08
C PRO A 102 -29.76 16.40 -5.76
N ASP A 103 -29.70 17.71 -6.00
CA ASP A 103 -30.83 18.50 -6.51
C ASP A 103 -30.62 19.01 -7.95
N ALA A 104 -29.68 18.42 -8.69
CA ALA A 104 -29.36 18.86 -10.04
C ALA A 104 -29.09 17.66 -10.94
N LYS A 105 -30.10 17.24 -11.73
CA LYS A 105 -29.95 16.14 -12.71
C LYS A 105 -28.77 16.42 -13.63
N TRP A 106 -27.85 15.46 -13.76
CA TRP A 106 -26.59 15.63 -14.50
C TRP A 106 -25.74 16.82 -14.04
N GLY A 107 -25.91 17.30 -12.81
CA GLY A 107 -25.01 18.24 -12.16
C GLY A 107 -23.99 17.46 -11.36
N ILE A 108 -22.71 17.80 -11.52
CA ILE A 108 -21.59 17.05 -10.94
C ILE A 108 -20.72 17.99 -10.11
N GLY A 109 -20.19 17.49 -8.99
CA GLY A 109 -19.13 18.13 -8.25
C GLY A 109 -17.94 17.18 -8.03
N GLY A 110 -16.72 17.70 -7.99
CA GLY A 110 -15.51 16.89 -7.79
C GLY A 110 -14.31 17.38 -8.59
N TYR A 111 -13.35 16.47 -8.86
CA TYR A 111 -12.14 16.80 -9.60
C TYR A 111 -12.41 16.87 -11.09
N GLN A 112 -11.92 17.92 -11.73
CA GLN A 112 -12.09 18.18 -13.15
C GLN A 112 -10.75 18.48 -13.82
N ALA A 113 -10.45 17.69 -14.85
CA ALA A 113 -9.37 17.93 -15.80
C ALA A 113 -9.88 18.87 -16.89
N ASP A 114 -9.47 20.14 -16.84
CA ASP A 114 -10.08 21.22 -17.64
C ASP A 114 -9.41 21.41 -19.00
N PHE A 115 -10.21 21.81 -19.99
CA PHE A 115 -9.74 22.31 -21.27
C PHE A 115 -10.73 23.30 -21.91
N GLU A 116 -10.20 24.25 -22.65
CA GLU A 116 -11.00 25.34 -23.23
C GLU A 116 -10.53 25.74 -24.63
N ALA A 117 -11.36 26.54 -25.30
CA ALA A 117 -10.98 27.23 -26.53
C ALA A 117 -10.05 28.43 -26.26
N GLY A 118 -10.00 28.93 -25.02
CA GLY A 118 -9.08 29.96 -24.54
C GLY A 118 -7.65 29.45 -24.27
N ASP A 119 -6.82 30.32 -23.70
CA ASP A 119 -5.39 30.06 -23.43
C ASP A 119 -5.06 29.93 -21.94
N THR A 120 -6.05 29.95 -21.05
CA THR A 120 -5.87 30.11 -19.60
C THR A 120 -5.97 28.77 -18.87
N TYR A 121 -7.05 28.02 -19.10
CA TYR A 121 -7.49 26.92 -18.24
C TYR A 121 -7.18 25.53 -18.78
N SER A 122 -6.74 25.40 -20.04
CA SER A 122 -6.42 24.06 -20.56
C SER A 122 -5.28 23.40 -19.81
N GLY A 123 -5.54 22.23 -19.23
CA GLY A 123 -4.57 21.46 -18.46
C GLY A 123 -4.49 21.81 -16.98
N ILE A 124 -5.43 22.58 -16.42
CA ILE A 124 -5.52 22.79 -14.97
C ILE A 124 -6.25 21.61 -14.29
N LEU A 125 -6.07 21.52 -12.97
CA LEU A 125 -6.96 20.73 -12.11
C LEU A 125 -7.91 21.67 -11.37
N TYR A 126 -9.20 21.55 -11.65
CA TYR A 126 -10.27 22.32 -11.01
C TYR A 126 -11.17 21.42 -10.14
N GLY A 127 -11.79 22.01 -9.12
CA GLY A 127 -12.73 21.38 -8.21
C GLY A 127 -14.12 21.98 -8.42
N GLU A 128 -14.84 21.50 -9.44
CA GLU A 128 -16.20 21.97 -9.79
C GLU A 128 -17.17 21.67 -8.65
N GLN A 129 -17.94 22.69 -8.21
CA GLN A 129 -18.83 22.61 -7.06
C GLN A 129 -18.19 21.95 -5.82
N TYR A 130 -16.89 22.19 -5.65
CA TYR A 130 -16.06 21.48 -4.68
C TYR A 130 -15.01 22.42 -4.08
N ARG A 131 -13.78 22.43 -4.60
CA ARG A 131 -12.62 23.11 -3.96
C ARG A 131 -11.91 24.15 -4.84
N GLY A 132 -12.52 24.55 -5.97
CA GLY A 132 -11.95 25.59 -6.84
C GLY A 132 -10.67 25.15 -7.54
N ILE A 133 -9.74 26.07 -7.85
CA ILE A 133 -8.50 25.71 -8.57
C ILE A 133 -7.55 24.97 -7.63
N LEU A 134 -7.20 23.73 -7.99
CA LEU A 134 -6.31 22.86 -7.23
C LEU A 134 -4.87 22.88 -7.77
N ALA A 135 -4.69 23.14 -9.06
CA ALA A 135 -3.40 23.46 -9.67
C ALA A 135 -3.60 24.22 -10.98
N GLN A 136 -2.79 25.25 -11.21
CA GLN A 136 -2.67 25.91 -12.52
C GLN A 136 -1.75 25.11 -13.44
N ARG A 137 -1.88 25.32 -14.75
CA ARG A 137 -1.02 24.68 -15.75
C ARG A 137 0.45 25.06 -15.51
N GLY A 138 1.29 24.04 -15.38
CA GLY A 138 2.72 24.15 -15.11
C GLY A 138 3.09 24.02 -13.63
N GLN A 139 2.12 23.78 -12.73
CA GLN A 139 2.36 23.64 -11.29
C GLN A 139 2.34 22.18 -10.83
N ALA A 140 3.19 21.90 -9.83
CA ALA A 140 2.95 20.83 -8.89
C ALA A 140 2.37 21.42 -7.59
N THR A 141 1.35 20.79 -7.02
CA THR A 141 0.71 21.26 -5.77
C THR A 141 0.47 20.15 -4.76
N GLU A 142 0.40 20.55 -3.49
CA GLU A 142 -0.03 19.72 -2.37
C GLU A 142 -1.30 20.34 -1.79
N LEU A 143 -2.37 19.55 -1.71
CA LEU A 143 -3.65 19.96 -1.13
C LEU A 143 -3.66 19.50 0.33
N THR A 144 -3.88 20.42 1.26
CA THR A 144 -3.87 20.11 2.71
C THR A 144 -4.97 20.82 3.44
N ARG A 145 -5.26 20.36 4.66
CA ARG A 145 -6.08 21.09 5.62
C ARG A 145 -5.31 21.34 6.89
N LYS A 146 -5.12 22.61 7.23
CA LYS A 146 -4.44 23.03 8.47
C LYS A 146 -5.42 23.81 9.31
N GLU A 147 -5.58 23.40 10.57
CA GLU A 147 -6.48 24.06 11.53
C GLU A 147 -7.91 24.22 10.97
N GLY A 148 -8.39 23.22 10.21
CA GLY A 148 -9.71 23.21 9.59
C GLY A 148 -9.81 23.98 8.26
N LYS A 149 -8.78 24.72 7.84
CA LYS A 149 -8.78 25.50 6.59
C LYS A 149 -8.13 24.73 5.45
N PHE A 150 -8.82 24.67 4.31
CA PHE A 150 -8.29 24.10 3.07
C PHE A 150 -7.23 25.03 2.45
N GLU A 151 -6.12 24.45 2.02
CA GLU A 151 -4.99 25.15 1.41
C GLU A 151 -4.45 24.39 0.20
N VAL A 152 -4.14 25.15 -0.86
CA VAL A 152 -3.41 24.67 -2.04
C VAL A 152 -1.99 25.25 -1.94
N LYS A 153 -0.99 24.38 -1.84
CA LYS A 153 0.42 24.78 -1.76
C LYS A 153 1.15 24.38 -3.03
N GLU A 154 1.66 25.34 -3.79
CA GLU A 154 2.59 25.03 -4.88
C GLU A 154 3.90 24.46 -4.31
N THR A 155 4.28 23.26 -4.77
CA THR A 155 5.48 22.55 -4.32
C THR A 155 6.60 22.64 -5.34
N ALA A 156 6.28 22.76 -6.63
CA ALA A 156 7.24 22.98 -7.70
C ALA A 156 6.58 23.59 -8.94
N LYS A 157 7.40 24.16 -9.84
CA LYS A 157 7.02 24.49 -11.21
C LYS A 157 7.51 23.37 -12.14
N ILE A 158 6.58 22.65 -12.78
CA ILE A 158 6.89 21.53 -13.67
C ILE A 158 6.98 21.95 -15.15
N GLY A 159 6.54 23.16 -15.47
CA GLY A 159 6.67 23.73 -16.82
C GLY A 159 6.22 25.17 -16.89
N ASP A 160 6.53 25.84 -18.00
CA ASP A 160 6.05 27.19 -18.25
C ASP A 160 4.67 27.16 -18.92
N THR A 161 3.70 27.89 -18.35
CA THR A 161 2.32 27.90 -18.86
C THR A 161 2.21 28.31 -20.33
N THR A 162 3.05 29.25 -20.78
CA THR A 162 3.02 29.74 -22.16
C THR A 162 3.60 28.69 -23.11
N GLU A 163 4.67 28.01 -22.70
CA GLU A 163 5.27 26.93 -23.48
C GLU A 163 4.38 25.70 -23.58
N ILE A 164 3.68 25.35 -22.51
CA ILE A 164 2.69 24.26 -22.53
C ILE A 164 1.49 24.65 -23.41
N GLN A 165 0.97 25.88 -23.31
CA GLN A 165 -0.15 26.34 -24.14
C GLN A 165 0.14 26.24 -25.64
N LYS A 166 1.37 26.54 -26.08
CA LYS A 166 1.78 26.40 -27.49
C LYS A 166 1.64 24.98 -28.05
N LYS A 167 1.54 23.96 -27.18
CA LYS A 167 1.36 22.56 -27.58
C LYS A 167 -0.11 22.19 -27.73
N ILE A 168 -1.03 23.02 -27.28
CA ILE A 168 -2.47 22.76 -27.30
C ILE A 168 -3.04 23.38 -28.58
N LYS A 169 -3.60 22.55 -29.44
CA LYS A 169 -4.12 22.98 -30.74
C LYS A 169 -5.49 23.61 -30.56
N LYS A 170 -5.73 24.73 -31.24
CA LYS A 170 -7.03 25.39 -31.29
C LYS A 170 -7.94 24.71 -32.30
N GLU A 171 -9.18 24.45 -31.89
CA GLU A 171 -10.24 23.90 -32.75
C GLU A 171 -9.86 22.61 -33.51
N ASP A 172 -8.90 21.86 -32.96
CA ASP A 172 -8.39 20.61 -33.51
C ASP A 172 -8.25 19.57 -32.39
N TRP A 173 -8.03 18.32 -32.79
CA TRP A 173 -7.89 17.19 -31.87
C TRP A 173 -6.60 17.30 -31.05
N ASN A 174 -6.80 17.22 -29.74
CA ASN A 174 -5.75 17.12 -28.73
C ASN A 174 -5.91 15.80 -27.98
N GLN A 175 -4.81 15.11 -27.71
CA GLN A 175 -4.80 13.96 -26.82
C GLN A 175 -4.69 14.44 -25.38
N TYR A 176 -5.48 13.88 -24.48
CA TYR A 176 -5.45 14.13 -23.05
C TYR A 176 -5.23 12.80 -22.33
N ARG A 177 -4.34 12.80 -21.34
CA ARG A 177 -4.16 11.68 -20.41
C ARG A 177 -4.31 12.15 -18.97
N ILE A 178 -5.11 11.44 -18.18
CA ILE A 178 -5.30 11.65 -16.75
C ILE A 178 -4.76 10.40 -16.04
N VAL A 179 -3.87 10.60 -15.08
CA VAL A 179 -3.40 9.55 -14.16
C VAL A 179 -3.89 9.92 -12.78
N ALA A 180 -4.63 9.02 -12.15
CA ALA A 180 -5.03 9.11 -10.75
C ALA A 180 -4.54 7.85 -10.03
N ASP A 181 -3.44 7.95 -9.30
CA ASP A 181 -2.83 6.84 -8.56
C ASP A 181 -2.76 7.19 -7.08
N GLY A 182 -3.48 6.44 -6.24
CA GLY A 182 -3.72 6.83 -4.86
C GLY A 182 -4.40 8.20 -4.78
N TYR A 183 -3.78 9.17 -4.14
CA TYR A 183 -4.25 10.57 -4.11
C TYR A 183 -3.32 11.51 -4.90
N HIS A 184 -2.55 10.94 -5.83
CA HIS A 184 -1.67 11.67 -6.74
C HIS A 184 -2.32 11.75 -8.13
N PHE A 185 -2.38 12.97 -8.68
CA PHE A 185 -3.04 13.27 -9.94
C PHE A 185 -2.05 13.93 -10.90
N GLN A 186 -2.00 13.43 -12.12
CA GLN A 186 -1.20 14.02 -13.19
C GLN A 186 -2.04 14.15 -14.45
N HIS A 187 -1.96 15.29 -15.11
CA HIS A 187 -2.61 15.51 -16.41
C HIS A 187 -1.56 15.76 -17.49
N PHE A 188 -1.87 15.33 -18.71
CA PHE A 188 -1.02 15.52 -19.88
C PHE A 188 -1.88 15.91 -21.07
N ILE A 189 -1.43 16.89 -21.85
CA ILE A 189 -2.05 17.26 -23.12
C ILE A 189 -0.97 17.18 -24.21
N ASN A 190 -1.23 16.39 -25.26
CA ASN A 190 -0.28 16.10 -26.35
C ASN A 190 1.11 15.71 -25.80
N ASP A 191 1.12 14.73 -24.90
CA ASP A 191 2.30 14.18 -24.19
C ASP A 191 3.07 15.15 -23.28
N VAL A 192 2.59 16.38 -23.09
CA VAL A 192 3.19 17.35 -22.18
C VAL A 192 2.43 17.37 -20.86
N GLN A 193 3.14 17.11 -19.76
CA GLN A 193 2.56 17.17 -18.41
C GLN A 193 2.13 18.60 -18.08
N THR A 194 0.90 18.76 -17.60
CA THR A 194 0.31 20.07 -17.32
C THR A 194 0.16 20.34 -15.82
N ILE A 195 -0.05 19.32 -14.99
CA ILE A 195 -0.08 19.42 -13.52
C ILE A 195 0.51 18.16 -12.85
N ASP A 196 0.85 18.29 -11.57
CA ASP A 196 1.28 17.20 -10.69
C ASP A 196 0.79 17.47 -9.25
N VAL A 197 -0.27 16.79 -8.79
CA VAL A 197 -1.00 17.18 -7.57
C VAL A 197 -1.11 16.03 -6.60
N THR A 198 -0.74 16.24 -5.33
CA THR A 198 -1.01 15.28 -4.24
C THR A 198 -2.09 15.82 -3.31
N ASP A 199 -3.16 15.06 -3.07
CA ASP A 199 -4.22 15.42 -2.13
C ASP A 199 -4.06 14.76 -0.75
N ASN A 200 -3.55 15.54 0.19
CA ASN A 200 -3.38 15.18 1.59
C ASN A 200 -4.54 15.69 2.48
N ASP A 201 -5.59 16.33 1.94
CA ASP A 201 -6.79 16.73 2.70
C ASP A 201 -7.70 15.51 2.96
N VAL A 202 -7.35 14.73 3.98
CA VAL A 202 -8.08 13.52 4.39
C VAL A 202 -9.57 13.75 4.67
N ALA A 203 -9.99 14.99 4.93
CA ALA A 203 -11.37 15.32 5.25
C ALA A 203 -12.28 15.32 4.02
N GLU A 204 -11.76 15.75 2.87
CA GLU A 204 -12.57 15.90 1.65
C GLU A 204 -12.06 15.08 0.47
N ARG A 205 -10.80 14.62 0.47
CA ARG A 205 -10.23 13.83 -0.63
C ARG A 205 -11.09 12.61 -0.95
N ARG A 206 -11.18 12.26 -2.23
CA ARG A 206 -11.97 11.12 -2.72
C ARG A 206 -11.08 10.05 -3.33
N ALA A 207 -11.25 8.82 -2.87
CA ALA A 207 -10.55 7.64 -3.38
C ALA A 207 -11.20 7.09 -4.66
N ALA A 208 -12.51 7.28 -4.81
CA ALA A 208 -13.29 6.82 -5.95
C ALA A 208 -14.51 7.72 -6.21
N GLY A 209 -15.13 7.53 -7.38
CA GLY A 209 -16.39 8.18 -7.75
C GLY A 209 -16.63 8.12 -9.25
N ILE A 210 -17.57 8.93 -9.74
CA ILE A 210 -18.01 8.85 -11.13
C ILE A 210 -17.03 9.50 -12.11
N LEU A 211 -17.16 9.11 -13.38
CA LEU A 211 -16.53 9.76 -14.54
C LEU A 211 -17.63 10.46 -15.35
N ALA A 212 -17.41 11.72 -15.76
CA ALA A 212 -18.37 12.46 -16.59
C ALA A 212 -17.69 13.49 -17.50
N LEU A 213 -18.33 13.83 -18.63
CA LEU A 213 -17.84 14.84 -19.57
C LEU A 213 -18.69 16.11 -19.47
N GLN A 214 -18.07 17.29 -19.47
CA GLN A 214 -18.75 18.56 -19.28
C GLN A 214 -19.21 19.21 -20.60
N ALA A 215 -20.43 19.75 -20.61
CA ALA A 215 -20.83 20.84 -21.48
C ALA A 215 -21.08 22.09 -20.62
N HIS A 216 -20.30 23.14 -20.85
CA HIS A 216 -20.33 24.34 -20.01
C HIS A 216 -21.45 25.30 -20.43
N ALA A 217 -22.07 25.95 -19.44
CA ALA A 217 -23.06 27.00 -19.70
C ALA A 217 -22.39 28.29 -20.17
N GLY A 218 -22.96 28.98 -21.15
CA GLY A 218 -22.35 30.19 -21.70
C GLY A 218 -22.74 30.40 -23.16
N PRO A 219 -21.90 31.13 -23.93
CA PRO A 219 -22.04 31.23 -25.38
C PRO A 219 -22.08 29.85 -26.04
N ALA A 220 -22.71 29.77 -27.22
CA ALA A 220 -22.75 28.54 -28.00
C ALA A 220 -21.35 27.95 -28.21
N MET A 221 -21.20 26.68 -27.84
CA MET A 221 -19.97 25.91 -27.94
C MET A 221 -20.24 24.53 -28.51
N THR A 222 -19.18 23.91 -29.03
CA THR A 222 -19.17 22.50 -29.38
C THR A 222 -17.96 21.84 -28.77
N VAL A 223 -18.16 20.71 -28.10
CA VAL A 223 -17.07 19.86 -27.63
C VAL A 223 -17.30 18.43 -28.08
N GLN A 224 -16.22 17.77 -28.50
CA GLN A 224 -16.22 16.40 -28.96
C GLN A 224 -15.16 15.58 -28.24
N PHE A 225 -15.49 14.34 -27.94
CA PHE A 225 -14.62 13.37 -27.27
C PHE A 225 -14.61 12.06 -28.05
N ARG A 226 -13.44 11.48 -28.27
CA ARG A 226 -13.31 10.14 -28.88
C ARG A 226 -12.12 9.39 -28.31
N ASN A 227 -12.02 8.10 -28.66
CA ASN A 227 -10.92 7.24 -28.23
C ASN A 227 -10.76 7.19 -26.69
N LEU A 228 -11.89 7.20 -25.96
CA LEU A 228 -11.90 7.14 -24.49
C LEU A 228 -11.51 5.72 -24.04
N ARG A 229 -10.31 5.59 -23.49
CA ARG A 229 -9.75 4.34 -22.98
C ARG A 229 -9.40 4.49 -21.51
N LEU A 230 -9.84 3.54 -20.70
CA LEU A 230 -9.60 3.46 -19.26
C LEU A 230 -8.72 2.26 -18.96
N LYS A 231 -7.72 2.45 -18.11
CA LYS A 231 -6.91 1.37 -17.54
C LYS A 231 -6.95 1.51 -16.03
N ARG A 232 -7.45 0.49 -15.34
CA ARG A 232 -7.41 0.49 -13.87
C ARG A 232 -6.00 0.25 -13.38
N LEU A 233 -5.59 1.05 -12.41
CA LEU A 233 -4.36 0.88 -11.66
C LEU A 233 -4.66 0.10 -10.37
N PRO A 234 -3.71 -0.65 -9.82
CA PRO A 234 -3.92 -1.36 -8.56
C PRO A 234 -4.29 -0.37 -7.44
N ALA A 235 -5.29 -0.72 -6.62
CA ALA A 235 -5.53 0.00 -5.37
C ALA A 235 -4.32 -0.13 -4.42
N PRO A 236 -4.06 0.85 -3.54
CA PRO A 236 -2.95 0.74 -2.61
C PRO A 236 -3.12 -0.49 -1.72
N LYS A 237 -2.02 -1.20 -1.47
CA LYS A 237 -1.99 -2.37 -0.62
C LYS A 237 -2.01 -1.96 0.84
N LYS A 238 -2.97 -2.48 1.60
CA LYS A 238 -3.17 -2.11 3.00
C LYS A 238 -2.39 -3.02 3.94
N VAL A 239 -1.56 -2.43 4.78
CA VAL A 239 -0.76 -3.14 5.77
C VAL A 239 -1.15 -2.68 7.17
N ALA A 240 -1.60 -3.62 8.00
CA ALA A 240 -1.89 -3.38 9.41
C ALA A 240 -0.72 -3.87 10.26
N LEU A 241 0.03 -2.94 10.87
CA LEU A 241 1.09 -3.25 11.82
C LEU A 241 0.55 -3.19 13.25
N ILE A 242 0.53 -4.32 13.93
CA ILE A 242 0.08 -4.46 15.31
C ILE A 242 1.33 -4.48 16.20
N ALA A 243 1.52 -3.41 16.96
CA ALA A 243 2.55 -3.27 17.98
C ALA A 243 2.01 -3.74 19.33
N GLY A 244 2.75 -4.67 19.97
CA GLY A 244 2.45 -5.19 21.30
C GLY A 244 2.50 -4.14 22.41
N ASN A 245 2.28 -4.58 23.64
CA ASN A 245 2.52 -3.75 24.81
C ASN A 245 4.05 -3.62 25.05
N PRO A 246 4.49 -2.53 25.71
CA PRO A 246 5.86 -2.40 26.20
C PRO A 246 6.25 -3.58 27.11
N SER A 247 7.46 -4.13 26.96
CA SER A 247 7.85 -5.31 27.76
C SER A 247 9.30 -5.40 28.24
N HIS A 248 10.32 -4.86 27.54
CA HIS A 248 11.75 -5.11 27.87
C HIS A 248 12.60 -3.87 28.16
N GLY A 249 11.98 -2.70 28.37
CA GLY A 249 12.68 -1.47 28.70
C GLY A 249 13.31 -0.78 27.48
N TYR A 250 13.86 0.41 27.71
CA TYR A 250 14.31 1.30 26.65
C TYR A 250 15.31 0.66 25.68
N GLY A 251 14.97 0.66 24.39
CA GLY A 251 15.80 0.11 23.32
C GLY A 251 15.67 -1.39 23.11
N ALA A 252 14.83 -2.10 23.89
CA ALA A 252 14.57 -3.52 23.73
C ALA A 252 13.06 -3.80 23.62
N HIS A 253 12.66 -4.60 22.63
CA HIS A 253 11.24 -4.89 22.32
C HIS A 253 10.40 -3.62 22.15
N GLU A 254 10.99 -2.62 21.51
CA GLU A 254 10.36 -1.34 21.16
C GLU A 254 9.38 -1.54 20.00
N HIS A 255 8.29 -2.26 20.28
CA HIS A 255 7.29 -2.70 19.32
C HIS A 255 6.69 -1.51 18.57
N ARG A 256 6.29 -0.48 19.32
CA ARG A 256 5.66 0.72 18.76
C ARG A 256 6.63 1.48 17.86
N ALA A 257 7.82 1.77 18.36
CA ALA A 257 8.82 2.53 17.60
C ALA A 257 9.22 1.78 16.32
N GLY A 258 9.47 0.47 16.41
CA GLY A 258 9.82 -0.35 15.25
C GLY A 258 8.72 -0.38 14.19
N CYS A 259 7.46 -0.60 14.59
CA CYS A 259 6.34 -0.53 13.65
C CYS A 259 6.19 0.85 13.01
N MET A 260 6.43 1.94 13.74
CA MET A 260 6.35 3.30 13.17
C MET A 260 7.43 3.55 12.11
N LEU A 261 8.67 3.11 12.35
CA LEU A 261 9.75 3.21 11.37
C LEU A 261 9.45 2.39 10.11
N LEU A 262 8.94 1.17 10.27
CA LEU A 262 8.57 0.32 9.14
C LEU A 262 7.39 0.90 8.35
N ALA A 263 6.37 1.42 9.03
CA ALA A 263 5.21 2.04 8.39
C ALA A 263 5.60 3.32 7.62
N GLU A 264 6.44 4.18 8.19
CA GLU A 264 6.98 5.36 7.49
C GLU A 264 7.68 4.96 6.18
N ALA A 265 8.57 3.97 6.25
CA ALA A 265 9.30 3.50 5.08
C ALA A 265 8.38 2.90 4.01
N LEU A 266 7.38 2.11 4.39
CA LEU A 266 6.38 1.56 3.45
C LEU A 266 5.56 2.66 2.79
N ASN A 267 5.04 3.61 3.58
CA ASN A 267 4.20 4.71 3.10
C ASN A 267 4.94 5.67 2.16
N THR A 268 6.24 5.85 2.38
CA THR A 268 7.09 6.76 1.57
C THR A 268 7.83 6.05 0.43
N SER A 269 7.65 4.74 0.27
CA SER A 269 8.37 3.92 -0.71
C SER A 269 7.97 4.20 -2.17
N GLY A 270 6.80 4.79 -2.41
CA GLY A 270 6.22 4.94 -3.74
C GLY A 270 5.63 3.66 -4.33
N LEU A 271 5.47 2.60 -3.53
CA LEU A 271 4.97 1.30 -3.99
C LEU A 271 3.44 1.15 -3.89
N GLY A 272 2.72 2.24 -3.62
CA GLY A 272 1.28 2.19 -3.38
C GLY A 272 0.93 1.32 -2.17
N ILE A 273 1.64 1.47 -1.05
CA ILE A 273 1.32 0.79 0.21
C ILE A 273 0.75 1.82 1.19
N GLU A 274 -0.35 1.46 1.84
CA GLU A 274 -0.93 2.21 2.97
C GLU A 274 -0.73 1.39 4.25
N ALA A 275 0.28 1.75 5.04
CA ALA A 275 0.67 1.11 6.28
C ALA A 275 0.14 1.89 7.49
N SER A 276 -0.69 1.24 8.31
CA SER A 276 -1.24 1.77 9.56
C SER A 276 -0.69 1.03 10.77
N VAL A 277 -0.42 1.76 11.87
CA VAL A 277 0.10 1.18 13.12
C VAL A 277 -0.99 1.20 14.20
N TYR A 278 -1.24 0.04 14.79
CA TYR A 278 -2.13 -0.16 15.94
C TYR A 278 -1.29 -0.54 17.15
N THR A 279 -1.38 0.22 18.22
CA THR A 279 -0.49 0.07 19.40
C THR A 279 -1.23 -0.54 20.58
N ALA A 280 -0.46 -1.01 21.57
CA ALA A 280 -0.95 -1.63 22.80
C ALA A 280 -1.69 -2.96 22.58
N GLY A 281 -1.18 -3.76 21.64
CA GLY A 281 -1.68 -5.10 21.33
C GLY A 281 -2.79 -5.09 20.29
N TRP A 282 -3.66 -6.11 20.36
CA TRP A 282 -4.69 -6.36 19.35
C TRP A 282 -5.63 -5.14 19.17
N PRO A 283 -5.95 -4.73 17.93
CA PRO A 283 -6.82 -3.58 17.68
C PRO A 283 -8.16 -3.69 18.40
N LYS A 284 -8.62 -2.59 19.02
CA LYS A 284 -9.94 -2.52 19.68
C LYS A 284 -11.09 -2.62 18.67
N ASP A 285 -10.91 -1.97 17.53
CA ASP A 285 -11.79 -2.11 16.37
C ASP A 285 -11.16 -3.13 15.43
N GLU A 286 -11.74 -4.33 15.34
CA GLU A 286 -11.21 -5.40 14.48
C GLU A 286 -11.55 -5.19 13.00
N SER A 287 -12.44 -4.26 12.67
CA SER A 287 -12.83 -3.99 11.28
C SER A 287 -11.70 -3.39 10.46
N VAL A 288 -10.71 -2.80 11.13
CA VAL A 288 -9.48 -2.29 10.52
C VAL A 288 -8.62 -3.38 9.86
N LEU A 289 -8.92 -4.66 10.13
CA LEU A 289 -8.27 -5.82 9.52
C LEU A 289 -9.09 -6.42 8.37
N ASP A 290 -10.33 -5.98 8.15
CA ASP A 290 -11.24 -6.56 7.15
C ASP A 290 -10.82 -6.31 5.70
N ASP A 291 -10.03 -5.28 5.44
CA ASP A 291 -9.54 -4.94 4.11
C ASP A 291 -8.01 -4.89 4.01
N ALA A 292 -7.31 -5.33 5.06
CA ALA A 292 -5.86 -5.49 5.02
C ALA A 292 -5.44 -6.56 4.00
N ASP A 293 -4.38 -6.27 3.26
CA ASP A 293 -3.65 -7.22 2.41
C ASP A 293 -2.52 -7.92 3.18
N THR A 294 -2.05 -7.33 4.27
CA THR A 294 -1.09 -7.96 5.19
C THR A 294 -1.28 -7.49 6.62
N ILE A 295 -1.16 -8.43 7.55
CA ILE A 295 -1.05 -8.15 8.99
C ILE A 295 0.37 -8.44 9.44
N VAL A 296 0.99 -7.46 10.09
CA VAL A 296 2.28 -7.58 10.75
C VAL A 296 2.05 -7.59 12.25
N ILE A 297 2.59 -8.57 12.95
CA ILE A 297 2.62 -8.60 14.42
C ILE A 297 4.05 -8.45 14.90
N TYR A 298 4.25 -7.45 15.75
CA TYR A 298 5.50 -7.24 16.47
C TYR A 298 5.15 -6.98 17.93
N SER A 299 5.24 -8.04 18.73
CA SER A 299 4.76 -8.07 20.11
C SER A 299 5.52 -9.13 20.91
N ASP A 300 5.18 -9.22 22.20
CA ASP A 300 5.50 -10.42 22.98
C ASP A 300 4.81 -11.67 22.40
N GLY A 301 5.39 -12.84 22.71
CA GLY A 301 4.94 -14.14 22.23
C GLY A 301 4.51 -15.10 23.34
N GLY A 302 4.69 -16.39 23.07
CA GLY A 302 4.32 -17.47 23.97
C GLY A 302 2.83 -17.45 24.29
N GLY A 303 2.47 -17.71 25.55
CA GLY A 303 1.06 -17.66 25.99
C GLY A 303 0.42 -16.27 25.85
N GLY A 304 1.22 -15.19 25.88
CA GLY A 304 0.77 -13.81 25.78
C GLY A 304 0.55 -13.32 24.34
N HIS A 305 0.87 -14.14 23.33
CA HIS A 305 0.78 -13.73 21.93
C HIS A 305 -0.66 -13.27 21.56
N PRO A 306 -0.86 -12.06 20.98
CA PRO A 306 -2.19 -11.52 20.70
C PRO A 306 -3.09 -12.44 19.87
N PHE A 307 -2.51 -13.20 18.93
CA PHE A 307 -3.23 -14.13 18.06
C PHE A 307 -3.82 -15.34 18.78
N ASN A 308 -3.28 -15.75 19.94
CA ASN A 308 -3.73 -16.96 20.64
C ASN A 308 -5.24 -16.93 20.93
N SER A 309 -5.76 -15.74 21.26
CA SER A 309 -7.18 -15.53 21.56
C SER A 309 -8.05 -15.24 20.33
N LYS A 310 -7.45 -15.20 19.12
CA LYS A 310 -8.06 -14.69 17.88
C LYS A 310 -7.94 -15.66 16.71
N LEU A 311 -7.63 -16.93 16.96
CA LEU A 311 -7.36 -17.92 15.91
C LEU A 311 -8.50 -18.04 14.89
N GLU A 312 -9.76 -18.10 15.33
CA GLU A 312 -10.91 -18.20 14.41
C GLU A 312 -11.03 -16.97 13.50
N ARG A 313 -10.82 -15.78 14.05
CA ARG A 313 -10.85 -14.51 13.31
C ARG A 313 -9.72 -14.45 12.29
N LEU A 314 -8.50 -14.77 12.70
CA LEU A 314 -7.34 -14.82 11.81
C LEU A 314 -7.51 -15.87 10.72
N GLN A 315 -8.05 -17.05 11.05
CA GLN A 315 -8.33 -18.08 10.06
C GLN A 315 -9.36 -17.63 9.02
N ALA A 316 -10.35 -16.80 9.40
CA ALA A 316 -11.28 -16.20 8.44
C ALA A 316 -10.59 -15.19 7.50
N LEU A 317 -9.63 -14.42 8.02
CA LEU A 317 -8.81 -13.49 7.22
C LEU A 317 -7.85 -14.26 6.30
N GLU A 318 -7.21 -15.31 6.80
CA GLU A 318 -6.32 -16.19 6.05
C GLU A 318 -6.99 -16.86 4.85
N LYS A 319 -8.28 -17.22 4.96
CA LYS A 319 -9.04 -17.77 3.82
C LYS A 319 -9.22 -16.79 2.66
N ARG A 320 -8.99 -15.48 2.87
CA ARG A 320 -8.97 -14.47 1.80
C ARG A 320 -7.61 -14.37 1.10
N GLY A 321 -6.61 -15.13 1.57
CA GLY A 321 -5.25 -15.06 1.05
C GLY A 321 -4.46 -13.85 1.56
N ILE A 322 -4.81 -13.32 2.74
CA ILE A 322 -4.06 -12.23 3.38
C ILE A 322 -2.62 -12.66 3.68
N GLY A 323 -1.71 -11.68 3.76
CA GLY A 323 -0.35 -11.88 4.24
C GLY A 323 -0.24 -11.88 5.77
N MET A 324 0.62 -12.74 6.34
CA MET A 324 0.95 -12.73 7.77
C MET A 324 2.46 -12.62 8.01
N VAL A 325 2.85 -11.63 8.81
CA VAL A 325 4.24 -11.35 9.17
C VAL A 325 4.38 -11.37 10.68
N CYS A 326 5.27 -12.21 11.22
CA CYS A 326 5.55 -12.29 12.65
C CYS A 326 7.01 -11.91 12.93
N LEU A 327 7.22 -10.91 13.79
CA LEU A 327 8.54 -10.35 14.09
C LEU A 327 8.96 -10.64 15.54
N HIS A 328 10.23 -11.00 15.70
CA HIS A 328 10.91 -11.30 16.95
C HIS A 328 10.12 -12.26 17.86
N TYR A 329 9.81 -11.87 19.10
CA TYR A 329 9.04 -12.68 20.04
C TYR A 329 7.63 -13.02 19.51
N GLY A 330 7.10 -12.24 18.56
CA GLY A 330 5.87 -12.56 17.84
C GLY A 330 5.92 -13.86 17.02
N VAL A 331 7.09 -14.48 16.83
CA VAL A 331 7.19 -15.82 16.21
C VAL A 331 6.96 -16.97 17.20
N GLU A 332 6.86 -16.68 18.50
CA GLU A 332 6.60 -17.70 19.52
C GLU A 332 5.11 -17.81 19.84
N VAL A 333 4.61 -19.05 19.78
CA VAL A 333 3.27 -19.42 20.22
C VAL A 333 3.27 -20.78 20.91
N PRO A 334 2.27 -21.08 21.77
CA PRO A 334 2.17 -22.39 22.39
C PRO A 334 1.97 -23.49 21.35
N LYS A 335 2.57 -24.66 21.61
CA LYS A 335 2.29 -25.88 20.87
C LYS A 335 0.79 -26.21 20.92
N GLY A 336 0.25 -26.75 19.82
CA GLY A 336 -1.16 -27.09 19.69
C GLY A 336 -1.84 -26.18 18.68
N ALA A 337 -3.02 -25.65 18.99
CA ALA A 337 -3.82 -24.89 18.03
C ALA A 337 -3.06 -23.69 17.43
N SER A 338 -2.39 -22.88 18.25
CA SER A 338 -1.62 -21.73 17.76
C SER A 338 -0.40 -22.15 16.94
N GLY A 339 0.39 -23.10 17.44
CA GLY A 339 1.53 -23.64 16.68
C GLY A 339 1.12 -24.23 15.33
N ASN A 340 0.04 -25.01 15.29
CA ASN A 340 -0.51 -25.56 14.05
C ASN A 340 -0.94 -24.46 13.07
N ALA A 341 -1.55 -23.39 13.59
CA ALA A 341 -1.91 -22.23 12.79
C ALA A 341 -0.68 -21.53 12.20
N PHE A 342 0.39 -21.34 12.98
CA PHE A 342 1.62 -20.73 12.47
C PHE A 342 2.34 -21.60 11.44
N LEU A 343 2.35 -22.93 11.59
CA LEU A 343 2.86 -23.84 10.57
C LEU A 343 2.11 -23.71 9.24
N ASP A 344 0.81 -23.41 9.28
CA ASP A 344 -0.01 -23.17 8.10
C ASP A 344 0.21 -21.76 7.51
N TRP A 345 0.17 -20.72 8.36
CA TRP A 345 0.18 -19.31 7.97
C TRP A 345 1.59 -18.82 7.61
N THR A 346 2.53 -18.89 8.55
CA THR A 346 3.89 -18.39 8.39
C THR A 346 4.89 -19.48 8.02
N GLY A 347 4.51 -20.76 8.11
CA GLY A 347 5.35 -21.90 7.77
C GLY A 347 6.27 -22.38 8.89
N GLY A 348 6.34 -21.66 10.01
CA GLY A 348 7.19 -22.02 11.14
C GLY A 348 6.97 -21.12 12.35
N TYR A 349 7.45 -21.57 13.51
CA TYR A 349 7.35 -20.82 14.77
C TYR A 349 8.40 -21.30 15.79
N PHE A 350 8.60 -20.49 16.82
CA PHE A 350 9.36 -20.89 18.00
C PHE A 350 8.49 -21.78 18.89
N GLU A 351 8.95 -23.01 19.17
CA GLU A 351 8.29 -23.92 20.11
C GLU A 351 9.14 -24.05 21.38
N ALA A 352 8.53 -23.78 22.55
CA ALA A 352 9.19 -24.00 23.84
C ALA A 352 9.67 -25.46 24.00
N ASP A 353 10.82 -25.63 24.65
CA ASP A 353 11.57 -26.89 24.83
C ASP A 353 12.15 -27.48 23.53
N TRP A 354 11.88 -26.86 22.38
CA TRP A 354 12.46 -27.23 21.08
C TRP A 354 13.41 -26.16 20.55
N SER A 355 12.97 -24.91 20.53
CA SER A 355 13.69 -23.75 20.03
C SER A 355 14.49 -23.04 21.14
N VAL A 356 15.43 -22.18 20.74
CA VAL A 356 16.27 -21.42 21.70
C VAL A 356 16.46 -19.97 21.30
N ASN A 357 16.64 -19.07 22.29
CA ASN A 357 16.77 -17.62 22.11
C ASN A 357 18.05 -16.99 22.73
N PRO A 358 19.27 -17.38 22.33
CA PRO A 358 20.46 -16.72 22.84
C PRO A 358 20.71 -15.37 22.14
N HIS A 359 21.44 -14.46 22.80
CA HIS A 359 22.03 -13.29 22.12
C HIS A 359 23.32 -13.68 21.42
N TRP A 360 23.43 -13.37 20.14
CA TRP A 360 24.64 -13.57 19.35
C TRP A 360 24.65 -12.67 18.11
N THR A 361 25.81 -12.61 17.45
CA THR A 361 25.98 -11.82 16.25
C THR A 361 25.80 -12.68 15.01
N GLY A 362 24.66 -12.50 14.33
CA GLY A 362 24.38 -13.15 13.04
C GLY A 362 25.22 -12.54 11.93
N ASN A 363 25.74 -13.37 11.03
CA ASN A 363 26.58 -12.97 9.91
C ASN A 363 25.97 -13.45 8.58
N PHE A 364 25.05 -12.67 8.04
CA PHE A 364 24.26 -13.05 6.88
C PHE A 364 24.96 -12.62 5.59
N THR A 365 25.43 -13.61 4.84
CA THR A 365 26.24 -13.40 3.62
C THR A 365 25.66 -14.10 2.39
N LYS A 366 24.61 -14.91 2.58
CA LYS A 366 23.95 -15.68 1.53
C LYS A 366 22.46 -15.42 1.59
N PHE A 367 21.85 -15.20 0.43
CA PHE A 367 20.43 -14.94 0.30
C PHE A 367 19.84 -15.81 -0.81
N PRO A 368 18.57 -16.23 -0.69
CA PRO A 368 17.91 -17.02 -1.74
C PRO A 368 17.59 -16.16 -2.97
N ASP A 369 17.34 -16.83 -4.11
CA ASP A 369 16.67 -16.22 -5.26
C ASP A 369 15.18 -16.04 -4.94
N HIS A 370 14.88 -14.97 -4.21
CA HIS A 370 13.54 -14.63 -3.77
C HIS A 370 13.43 -13.12 -3.62
N SER A 371 12.28 -12.54 -3.96
CA SER A 371 12.10 -11.08 -3.99
C SER A 371 12.29 -10.39 -2.62
N ILE A 372 12.14 -11.14 -1.52
CA ILE A 372 12.43 -10.65 -0.16
C ILE A 372 13.92 -10.29 -0.01
N ALA A 373 14.81 -10.97 -0.73
CA ALA A 373 16.24 -10.72 -0.70
C ALA A 373 16.69 -9.58 -1.64
N ASN A 374 15.80 -9.00 -2.45
CA ASN A 374 16.15 -7.94 -3.40
C ASN A 374 16.79 -6.73 -2.70
N GLY A 375 17.91 -6.25 -3.22
CA GLY A 375 18.63 -5.09 -2.67
C GLY A 375 19.30 -5.29 -1.30
N VAL A 376 19.14 -6.47 -0.68
CA VAL A 376 19.77 -6.79 0.61
C VAL A 376 21.24 -7.16 0.38
N LYS A 377 22.14 -6.38 0.96
CA LYS A 377 23.57 -6.70 0.98
C LYS A 377 23.95 -7.55 2.20
N PRO A 378 25.09 -8.25 2.18
CA PRO A 378 25.60 -8.92 3.38
C PRO A 378 25.69 -7.97 4.58
N PHE A 379 25.21 -8.42 5.74
CA PHE A 379 25.22 -7.61 6.96
C PHE A 379 25.45 -8.47 8.21
N ARG A 380 25.87 -7.79 9.28
CA ARG A 380 26.19 -8.40 10.56
C ARG A 380 25.61 -7.56 11.70
N VAL A 381 24.82 -8.17 12.57
CA VAL A 381 24.16 -7.49 13.71
C VAL A 381 24.08 -8.42 14.93
N ASN A 382 24.26 -7.84 16.12
CA ASN A 382 24.01 -8.53 17.39
C ASN A 382 22.53 -8.40 17.75
N ASP A 383 21.89 -9.51 18.08
CA ASP A 383 20.47 -9.55 18.42
C ASP A 383 20.18 -10.82 19.25
N GLU A 384 18.97 -10.96 19.78
CA GLU A 384 18.47 -12.20 20.35
C GLU A 384 17.92 -13.11 19.24
N TRP A 385 18.81 -13.61 18.39
CA TRP A 385 18.41 -14.44 17.23
C TRP A 385 17.97 -15.84 17.67
N TYR A 386 16.70 -16.16 17.42
CA TYR A 386 16.15 -17.48 17.75
C TYR A 386 16.49 -18.49 16.67
N TYR A 387 16.74 -19.73 17.07
CA TYR A 387 16.96 -20.81 16.12
C TYR A 387 16.45 -22.17 16.59
N HIS A 388 16.59 -23.17 15.73
CA HIS A 388 15.97 -24.49 15.88
C HIS A 388 14.44 -24.37 15.95
N MET A 389 13.87 -23.66 14.98
CA MET A 389 12.42 -23.43 14.85
C MET A 389 11.69 -24.75 14.53
N ARG A 390 10.39 -24.78 14.80
CA ARG A 390 9.49 -25.76 14.19
C ARG A 390 9.10 -25.23 12.82
N PHE A 391 9.25 -26.06 11.79
CA PHE A 391 8.81 -25.77 10.44
C PHE A 391 7.73 -26.77 10.02
N ALA A 392 6.88 -26.33 9.08
CA ALA A 392 5.99 -27.23 8.38
C ALA A 392 6.78 -28.27 7.57
N GLU A 393 6.09 -29.31 7.11
CA GLU A 393 6.68 -30.36 6.26
C GLU A 393 7.39 -29.77 5.02
N GLU A 394 8.37 -30.49 4.46
CA GLU A 394 9.26 -29.98 3.42
C GLU A 394 8.53 -29.48 2.15
N ASP A 395 7.41 -30.10 1.78
CA ASP A 395 6.62 -29.75 0.59
C ASP A 395 5.65 -28.57 0.81
N ALA A 396 5.68 -27.98 2.01
CA ALA A 396 4.74 -26.94 2.39
C ALA A 396 5.08 -25.57 1.77
N GLY A 397 6.23 -25.41 1.11
CA GLY A 397 6.59 -24.16 0.43
C GLY A 397 7.22 -23.11 1.37
N VAL A 398 7.98 -23.59 2.36
CA VAL A 398 8.80 -22.75 3.23
C VAL A 398 10.17 -22.52 2.58
N ILE A 399 10.58 -21.26 2.47
CA ILE A 399 11.86 -20.86 1.89
C ILE A 399 12.69 -20.18 2.98
N PRO A 400 13.85 -20.73 3.38
CA PRO A 400 14.79 -20.02 4.24
C PRO A 400 15.28 -18.73 3.59
N VAL A 401 15.16 -17.60 4.30
CA VAL A 401 15.52 -16.27 3.82
C VAL A 401 16.82 -15.79 4.47
N LEU A 402 16.92 -15.86 5.80
CA LEU A 402 18.16 -15.65 6.53
C LEU A 402 18.56 -16.94 7.21
N THR A 403 19.83 -17.30 7.02
CA THR A 403 20.42 -18.49 7.62
C THR A 403 21.86 -18.21 8.06
N ASP A 404 22.27 -18.83 9.16
CA ASP A 404 23.66 -18.84 9.63
C ASP A 404 23.88 -20.05 10.56
N LEU A 405 25.13 -20.38 10.87
CA LEU A 405 25.47 -21.36 11.90
C LEU A 405 25.70 -20.64 13.23
N PRO A 406 24.81 -20.78 14.24
CA PRO A 406 25.01 -20.14 15.53
C PRO A 406 26.34 -20.55 16.16
N PRO A 407 27.09 -19.62 16.77
CA PRO A 407 28.34 -19.93 17.43
C PRO A 407 28.16 -20.97 18.54
N ARG A 408 29.17 -21.84 18.74
CA ARG A 408 29.20 -22.81 19.85
C ARG A 408 28.92 -22.17 21.22
N SER A 409 29.39 -20.94 21.42
CA SER A 409 29.22 -20.17 22.65
C SER A 409 27.76 -19.91 23.03
N THR A 410 26.83 -20.02 22.08
CA THR A 410 25.39 -19.89 22.36
C THR A 410 24.83 -21.08 23.16
N LEU A 411 25.51 -22.23 23.16
CA LEU A 411 25.05 -23.47 23.80
C LEU A 411 26.00 -23.97 24.90
N VAL A 412 27.30 -23.81 24.71
CA VAL A 412 28.32 -24.30 25.65
C VAL A 412 29.49 -23.32 25.77
N LYS A 413 30.07 -23.26 26.96
CA LYS A 413 31.27 -22.47 27.27
C LYS A 413 32.53 -23.15 26.71
N GLU A 414 33.66 -22.46 26.81
CA GLU A 414 34.95 -22.98 26.37
C GLU A 414 35.35 -24.26 27.11
N ASP A 415 35.02 -24.37 28.40
CA ASP A 415 35.28 -25.56 29.23
C ASP A 415 34.34 -26.75 28.94
N GLY A 416 33.39 -26.58 28.01
CA GLY A 416 32.42 -27.61 27.62
C GLY A 416 31.17 -27.68 28.50
N SER A 417 31.08 -26.90 29.58
CA SER A 417 29.85 -26.77 30.36
C SER A 417 28.77 -26.00 29.59
N LEU A 418 27.50 -26.17 29.95
CA LEU A 418 26.40 -25.49 29.28
C LEU A 418 26.48 -23.96 29.49
N ALA A 419 26.25 -23.19 28.43
CA ALA A 419 26.20 -21.73 28.49
C ALA A 419 24.98 -21.25 29.31
N ARG A 420 23.83 -21.88 29.07
CA ARG A 420 22.60 -21.79 29.87
C ARG A 420 22.08 -23.20 30.15
N PRO A 421 21.43 -23.47 31.30
CA PRO A 421 20.86 -24.78 31.61
C PRO A 421 19.79 -25.19 30.59
N ASP A 422 19.47 -26.47 30.55
CA ASP A 422 18.36 -26.95 29.72
C ASP A 422 17.02 -26.37 30.19
N GLY A 423 16.16 -25.98 29.25
CA GLY A 423 14.85 -25.41 29.58
C GLY A 423 14.10 -24.84 28.38
N PRO A 424 12.93 -24.23 28.62
CA PRO A 424 11.93 -23.93 27.58
C PRO A 424 12.42 -23.00 26.47
N HIS A 425 13.33 -22.06 26.77
CA HIS A 425 13.87 -21.12 25.78
C HIS A 425 15.39 -21.18 25.66
N ASN A 426 16.04 -21.97 26.51
CA ASN A 426 17.47 -21.83 26.76
C ASN A 426 18.31 -22.76 25.90
N ASN A 427 18.38 -24.02 26.29
CA ASN A 427 19.27 -25.03 25.75
C ASN A 427 18.50 -26.36 25.79
N ASN A 428 18.82 -27.28 24.89
CA ASN A 428 18.29 -28.64 24.96
C ASN A 428 19.17 -29.61 24.15
N PRO A 429 19.07 -30.93 24.40
CA PRO A 429 19.87 -31.92 23.70
C PRO A 429 19.71 -31.91 22.18
N ASN A 430 18.50 -31.64 21.66
CA ASN A 430 18.22 -31.66 20.22
C ASN A 430 18.98 -30.55 19.50
N VAL A 431 18.94 -29.33 20.05
CA VAL A 431 19.63 -28.16 19.51
C VAL A 431 21.15 -28.35 19.54
N ARG A 432 21.69 -28.93 20.62
CA ARG A 432 23.12 -29.25 20.70
C ARG A 432 23.53 -30.24 19.61
N ALA A 433 22.76 -31.30 19.41
CA ALA A 433 23.03 -32.26 18.35
C ALA A 433 22.96 -31.60 16.96
N ALA A 434 21.98 -30.73 16.72
CA ALA A 434 21.83 -29.99 15.46
C ALA A 434 23.04 -29.09 15.17
N VAL A 435 23.38 -28.19 16.09
CA VAL A 435 24.36 -27.13 15.86
C VAL A 435 25.79 -27.60 16.12
N LEU A 436 26.04 -28.33 17.20
CA LEU A 436 27.40 -28.67 17.62
C LEU A 436 27.93 -29.90 16.88
N GLU A 437 27.09 -30.91 16.66
CA GLU A 437 27.49 -32.18 16.06
C GLU A 437 27.25 -32.20 14.55
N ARG A 438 25.99 -31.99 14.12
CA ARG A 438 25.59 -32.05 12.71
C ARG A 438 25.93 -30.80 11.91
N LYS A 439 26.30 -29.70 12.58
CA LYS A 439 26.61 -28.39 11.97
C LYS A 439 25.49 -27.88 11.07
N GLU A 440 24.25 -28.13 11.48
CA GLU A 440 23.08 -27.70 10.73
C GLU A 440 22.99 -26.18 10.70
N ILE A 441 23.02 -25.61 9.51
CA ILE A 441 22.71 -24.20 9.26
C ILE A 441 21.28 -23.94 9.75
N GLN A 442 21.12 -22.89 10.54
CA GLN A 442 19.84 -22.57 11.15
C GLN A 442 19.16 -21.42 10.41
N THR A 443 17.85 -21.56 10.22
CA THR A 443 16.99 -20.52 9.64
C THR A 443 16.48 -19.60 10.72
N VAL A 444 16.69 -18.28 10.55
CA VAL A 444 16.26 -17.21 11.47
C VAL A 444 15.31 -16.20 10.82
N ALA A 445 15.12 -16.33 9.51
CA ALA A 445 14.02 -15.69 8.79
C ALA A 445 13.57 -16.60 7.64
N TRP A 446 12.28 -16.68 7.37
CA TRP A 446 11.72 -17.57 6.34
C TRP A 446 10.46 -16.98 5.72
N ALA A 447 10.23 -17.35 4.46
CA ALA A 447 9.02 -17.05 3.72
C ALA A 447 8.17 -18.31 3.57
N ARG A 448 6.86 -18.13 3.42
CA ARG A 448 5.90 -19.18 3.15
C ARG A 448 4.97 -18.75 2.03
N SER A 449 4.92 -19.51 0.94
CA SER A 449 3.86 -19.36 -0.07
C SER A 449 2.85 -20.48 0.07
N ARG A 450 1.56 -20.14 0.10
CA ARG A 450 0.47 -21.11 0.22
C ARG A 450 -0.25 -21.30 -1.12
N LYS A 451 -0.97 -22.42 -1.25
CA LYS A 451 -1.68 -22.80 -2.48
C LYS A 451 -2.86 -21.87 -2.81
N ASP A 452 -3.41 -21.19 -1.82
CA ASP A 452 -4.49 -20.21 -1.96
C ASP A 452 -3.98 -18.77 -2.15
N ALA A 453 -2.73 -18.64 -2.60
CA ALA A 453 -1.99 -17.41 -2.78
C ALA A 453 -1.59 -16.66 -1.48
N GLY A 454 -2.05 -17.07 -0.29
CA GLY A 454 -1.62 -16.46 0.96
C GLY A 454 -0.11 -16.57 1.18
N ARG A 455 0.45 -15.57 1.88
CA ARG A 455 1.91 -15.41 2.05
C ARG A 455 2.27 -15.16 3.52
N GLY A 456 3.26 -15.90 4.00
CA GLY A 456 3.72 -15.83 5.38
C GLY A 456 5.19 -15.41 5.47
N PHE A 457 5.56 -14.72 6.56
CA PHE A 457 6.94 -14.44 6.90
C PHE A 457 7.16 -14.53 8.40
N GLY A 458 8.22 -15.21 8.81
CA GLY A 458 8.71 -15.19 10.18
C GLY A 458 10.13 -14.65 10.23
N PHE A 459 10.41 -13.83 11.23
CA PHE A 459 11.71 -13.20 11.43
C PHE A 459 12.02 -13.10 12.91
N THR A 460 13.12 -13.72 13.35
CA THR A 460 13.42 -13.82 14.79
C THR A 460 14.21 -12.63 15.33
N GLY A 461 14.72 -11.74 14.47
CA GLY A 461 15.45 -10.54 14.88
C GLY A 461 14.51 -9.41 15.31
N GLY A 462 15.07 -8.38 15.93
CA GLY A 462 14.35 -7.20 16.38
C GLY A 462 14.28 -7.04 17.90
N HIS A 463 15.01 -7.85 18.69
CA HIS A 463 15.10 -7.62 20.13
C HIS A 463 15.65 -6.23 20.40
N ASP A 464 16.80 -5.94 19.77
CA ASP A 464 17.50 -4.67 19.88
C ASP A 464 16.94 -3.68 18.84
N HIS A 465 16.25 -2.64 19.33
CA HIS A 465 15.63 -1.62 18.49
C HIS A 465 16.64 -0.91 17.59
N TRP A 466 17.90 -0.77 18.03
CA TRP A 466 18.91 -0.05 17.28
C TRP A 466 19.26 -0.74 15.96
N ASN A 467 18.99 -2.05 15.83
CA ASN A 467 19.18 -2.80 14.59
C ASN A 467 18.31 -2.30 13.43
N TRP A 468 17.19 -1.60 13.71
CA TRP A 468 16.43 -0.92 12.66
C TRP A 468 17.25 0.15 11.94
N GLY A 469 18.34 0.65 12.52
CA GLY A 469 19.29 1.55 11.87
C GLY A 469 20.09 0.88 10.75
N ASN A 470 20.33 -0.44 10.83
CA ASN A 470 21.01 -1.18 9.78
C ASN A 470 20.10 -1.28 8.54
N ARG A 471 20.58 -0.75 7.41
CA ARG A 471 19.77 -0.63 6.19
C ARG A 471 19.35 -1.99 5.64
N ASP A 472 20.25 -2.96 5.58
CA ASP A 472 19.95 -4.25 4.95
C ASP A 472 19.06 -5.13 5.85
N PHE A 473 19.22 -5.04 7.18
CA PHE A 473 18.29 -5.62 8.16
C PHE A 473 16.87 -5.09 7.96
N ARG A 474 16.73 -3.75 7.85
CA ARG A 474 15.43 -3.09 7.64
C ARG A 474 14.84 -3.38 6.27
N THR A 475 15.64 -3.31 5.20
CA THR A 475 15.19 -3.59 3.82
C THR A 475 14.63 -5.00 3.69
N LEU A 476 15.25 -6.00 4.33
CA LEU A 476 14.72 -7.38 4.31
C LEU A 476 13.29 -7.45 4.85
N VAL A 477 13.03 -6.83 6.00
CA VAL A 477 11.70 -6.84 6.64
C VAL A 477 10.70 -6.03 5.81
N LEU A 478 11.10 -4.88 5.26
CA LEU A 478 10.25 -4.10 4.36
C LEU A 478 9.87 -4.87 3.09
N ASN A 479 10.85 -5.56 2.49
CA ASN A 479 10.63 -6.42 1.32
C ASN A 479 9.66 -7.56 1.66
N ALA A 480 9.80 -8.17 2.84
CA ALA A 480 8.90 -9.22 3.31
C ALA A 480 7.47 -8.71 3.44
N ILE A 481 7.26 -7.56 4.07
CA ILE A 481 5.92 -6.96 4.24
C ILE A 481 5.30 -6.60 2.88
N ALA A 482 6.07 -5.97 1.98
CA ALA A 482 5.59 -5.65 0.63
C ALA A 482 5.23 -6.94 -0.14
N TRP A 483 6.09 -7.96 -0.06
CA TRP A 483 5.86 -9.24 -0.72
C TRP A 483 4.62 -9.96 -0.17
N THR A 484 4.42 -10.01 1.15
CA THR A 484 3.22 -10.63 1.73
C THR A 484 1.95 -9.86 1.33
N ALA A 485 2.04 -8.55 1.08
CA ALA A 485 0.93 -7.72 0.60
C ALA A 485 0.70 -7.84 -0.91
N HIS A 486 1.40 -8.76 -1.59
CA HIS A 486 1.38 -8.96 -3.04
C HIS A 486 1.87 -7.76 -3.86
N VAL A 487 2.70 -6.90 -3.25
CA VAL A 487 3.42 -5.85 -3.98
C VAL A 487 4.66 -6.46 -4.66
N ASN A 488 4.93 -6.02 -5.89
CA ASN A 488 6.16 -6.36 -6.57
C ASN A 488 7.33 -5.65 -5.89
N VAL A 489 8.19 -6.41 -5.21
CA VAL A 489 9.37 -5.85 -4.54
C VAL A 489 10.38 -5.41 -5.61
N PRO A 490 10.84 -4.13 -5.60
CA PRO A 490 11.85 -3.66 -6.55
C PRO A 490 13.14 -4.48 -6.46
N GLN A 491 13.91 -4.56 -7.55
CA GLN A 491 15.20 -5.27 -7.57
C GLN A 491 16.22 -4.66 -6.61
N GLU A 492 16.15 -3.35 -6.38
CA GLU A 492 16.98 -2.62 -5.41
C GLU A 492 16.42 -2.68 -3.97
N GLY A 493 15.34 -3.43 -3.75
CA GLY A 493 14.61 -3.49 -2.49
C GLY A 493 13.67 -2.30 -2.27
N VAL A 494 12.83 -2.38 -1.25
CA VAL A 494 11.95 -1.29 -0.82
C VAL A 494 12.81 -0.11 -0.37
N ALA A 495 12.59 1.05 -0.99
CA ALA A 495 13.31 2.27 -0.67
C ALA A 495 12.98 2.73 0.76
N SER A 496 14.00 3.04 1.54
CA SER A 496 13.89 3.78 2.80
C SER A 496 15.08 4.72 2.95
N ARG A 497 14.87 5.86 3.62
CA ARG A 497 15.95 6.78 3.97
C ARG A 497 16.87 6.15 5.02
N ASP A 498 18.08 6.69 5.14
CA ASP A 498 18.95 6.34 6.26
C ASP A 498 18.39 6.96 7.55
N LEU A 499 18.52 6.23 8.66
CA LEU A 499 18.01 6.64 9.96
C LEU A 499 19.10 7.30 10.79
N THR A 500 18.72 8.35 11.50
CA THR A 500 19.56 9.03 12.49
C THR A 500 19.32 8.46 13.88
N VAL A 501 20.18 8.81 14.85
CA VAL A 501 19.93 8.49 16.27
C VAL A 501 18.59 9.06 16.73
N ALA A 502 18.24 10.28 16.32
CA ALA A 502 16.97 10.92 16.70
C ALA A 502 15.75 10.14 16.17
N ASP A 503 15.84 9.58 14.96
CA ASP A 503 14.77 8.73 14.41
C ASP A 503 14.58 7.46 15.24
N LEU A 504 15.67 6.82 15.67
CA LEU A 504 15.63 5.61 16.49
C LEU A 504 15.20 5.89 17.95
N GLN A 505 15.39 7.10 18.45
CA GLN A 505 14.87 7.51 19.77
C GLN A 505 13.40 7.91 19.73
N ALA A 506 12.87 8.27 18.55
CA ALA A 506 11.49 8.67 18.42
C ALA A 506 10.57 7.48 18.73
N ASN A 507 9.45 7.77 19.39
CA ASN A 507 8.37 6.80 19.61
C ASN A 507 8.68 5.58 20.48
N GLN A 508 9.82 5.57 21.17
CA GLN A 508 10.16 4.55 22.17
C GLN A 508 9.03 4.43 23.22
N ASP A 509 8.82 3.21 23.69
CA ASP A 509 7.82 2.79 24.65
C ASP A 509 8.19 3.21 26.09
N PHE A 510 9.48 3.45 26.35
CA PHE A 510 10.01 3.84 27.65
C PHE A 510 10.72 5.20 27.62
N GLU A 511 10.83 5.84 28.78
CA GLU A 511 11.62 7.06 28.93
C GLU A 511 13.12 6.79 28.74
N VAL A 512 13.84 7.76 28.19
CA VAL A 512 15.28 7.66 27.96
C VAL A 512 16.01 7.53 29.31
N PRO A 513 16.80 6.46 29.54
CA PRO A 513 17.58 6.29 30.75
C PRO A 513 18.65 7.38 30.91
N SER A 514 18.98 7.73 32.15
CA SER A 514 19.99 8.77 32.45
C SER A 514 21.40 8.43 31.97
N ASP A 515 21.69 7.14 31.79
CA ASP A 515 22.97 6.61 31.32
C ASP A 515 22.98 6.27 29.82
N PHE A 516 21.91 6.62 29.09
CA PHE A 516 21.86 6.40 27.64
C PHE A 516 22.95 7.19 26.92
N ASN A 517 23.71 6.48 26.08
CA ASN A 517 24.81 7.04 25.31
C ASN A 517 24.47 7.09 23.81
N PRO A 518 23.99 8.23 23.27
CA PRO A 518 23.65 8.36 21.85
C PRO A 518 24.88 8.20 20.93
N ALA A 519 26.09 8.50 21.41
CA ALA A 519 27.31 8.32 20.62
C ALA A 519 27.60 6.83 20.33
N ARG A 520 27.15 5.92 21.20
CA ARG A 520 27.22 4.47 20.92
C ARG A 520 26.37 4.11 19.70
N ILE A 521 25.14 4.63 19.65
CA ILE A 521 24.22 4.35 18.54
C ILE A 521 24.73 5.00 17.24
N GLN A 522 25.26 6.23 17.33
CA GLN A 522 25.89 6.87 16.17
C GLN A 522 27.06 6.04 15.62
N ALA A 523 27.93 5.53 16.48
CA ALA A 523 29.05 4.68 16.06
C ALA A 523 28.57 3.41 15.34
N MET A 524 27.48 2.78 15.80
CA MET A 524 26.88 1.63 15.12
C MET A 524 26.36 1.99 13.72
N LEU A 525 25.67 3.14 13.59
CA LEU A 525 25.18 3.63 12.30
C LEU A 525 26.34 3.93 11.33
N ASP A 526 27.41 4.55 11.80
CA ASP A 526 28.60 4.86 11.01
C ASP A 526 29.31 3.59 10.54
N GLU A 527 29.44 2.59 11.41
CA GLU A 527 29.99 1.28 11.09
C GLU A 527 29.18 0.59 9.99
N TRP A 528 27.86 0.51 10.13
CA TRP A 528 26.99 -0.13 9.13
C TRP A 528 26.96 0.63 7.80
N SER A 529 26.94 1.96 7.83
CA SER A 529 27.01 2.78 6.62
C SER A 529 28.33 2.55 5.87
N THR A 530 29.44 2.43 6.62
CA THR A 530 30.75 2.13 6.05
C THR A 530 30.82 0.72 5.47
N ALA A 531 30.33 -0.28 6.20
CA ALA A 531 30.33 -1.68 5.77
C ALA A 531 29.46 -1.94 4.53
N ARG A 532 28.44 -1.11 4.29
CA ARG A 532 27.51 -1.25 3.16
C ARG A 532 28.03 -0.66 1.84
N LYS A 533 28.94 0.32 1.92
CA LYS A 533 29.59 0.93 0.74
C LYS A 533 30.48 -0.10 0.07
#